data_AF-A0A0P9EQC4-F1
#
_entry.id   AF-A0A0P9EQC4-F1
#
_cell.length_a   1.000
_cell.length_b   1.000
_cell.length_c   1.000
_cell.angle_alpha   90.00
_cell.angle_beta   90.00
_cell.angle_gamma   90.00
#
_symmetry.space_group_name_H-M   'P 1'
#
loop_
_entity.id
_entity.type
_entity.pdbx_description
1 polymer ?
#
loop_
_entity_poly.entity_id
_entity_poly.type
_entity_poly.pdbx_seq_one_letter_code
_entity_poly.pdbx_strand_id
1 'polypeptide(L)'
;MKWIPEWLGKAYSLLYINKGSQVFEFEDAKKILGIDDKKMVSKILSQLRNRGFLISKRDPADPRRKFFKLISPESIVFAFGVQNLTRDKTLFAKIQAASKYLDCVIGGAYASFRYHRYSTPGKIDIHVNKEDLEKWVALLTDKGTAISIDAIPSEKTGKENVHIHSDFTSDMLKESTIINGIRYLTPEILIIEGLKSEDRFSLTDALAILIAKRDKLDYEKILRLAEREGVTRKLGCVLEMINYEAGREMFPTRQIAEIQGRTDTSYLISFPKTIETAPFTEEEKEHYMDIGKRWNMKIYLSKASVSKIVTT
;
A
#
# COMPACT_ATOMS: atom_id res chain seq x y z
N MET A 1 -0.53 -19.95 -4.83
CA MET A 1 -0.25 -20.71 -6.06
C MET A 1 -0.87 -22.13 -6.12
N LYS A 2 -1.34 -22.55 -7.29
CA LYS A 2 -1.75 -23.94 -7.56
C LYS A 2 -1.10 -24.41 -8.86
N TRP A 3 -0.38 -25.53 -8.82
CA TRP A 3 0.25 -26.09 -10.02
C TRP A 3 -0.77 -26.37 -11.12
N ILE A 4 -0.38 -26.17 -12.37
CA ILE A 4 -1.26 -26.28 -13.54
C ILE A 4 -1.41 -27.75 -13.99
N PRO A 5 -2.59 -28.16 -14.50
CA PRO A 5 -2.76 -29.46 -15.14
C PRO A 5 -2.03 -29.53 -16.49
N GLU A 6 -1.78 -30.74 -16.98
CA GLU A 6 -0.97 -30.98 -18.20
C GLU A 6 -1.45 -30.19 -19.43
N TRP A 7 -2.76 -30.17 -19.72
CA TRP A 7 -3.29 -29.44 -20.87
C TRP A 7 -3.01 -27.94 -20.81
N LEU A 8 -3.00 -27.37 -19.60
CA LEU A 8 -2.70 -25.95 -19.38
C LEU A 8 -1.19 -25.72 -19.41
N GLY A 9 -0.40 -26.71 -18.97
CA GLY A 9 1.06 -26.74 -19.13
C GLY A 9 1.49 -26.70 -20.59
N LYS A 10 0.89 -27.53 -21.45
CA LYS A 10 1.15 -27.50 -22.91
C LYS A 10 0.87 -26.13 -23.51
N ALA A 11 -0.27 -25.52 -23.17
CA ALA A 11 -0.61 -24.18 -23.63
C ALA A 11 0.37 -23.11 -23.12
N TYR A 12 0.74 -23.15 -21.83
CA TYR A 12 1.73 -22.25 -21.24
C TYR A 12 3.08 -22.37 -21.95
N SER A 13 3.61 -23.59 -22.10
CA SER A 13 4.91 -23.83 -22.73
C SER A 13 4.93 -23.36 -24.18
N LEU A 14 3.86 -23.59 -24.94
CA LEU A 14 3.77 -23.13 -26.33
C LEU A 14 3.76 -21.61 -26.42
N LEU A 15 2.97 -20.93 -25.57
CA LEU A 15 2.99 -19.46 -25.51
C LEU A 15 4.37 -18.94 -25.08
N TYR A 16 5.01 -19.58 -24.10
CA TYR A 16 6.31 -19.15 -23.56
C TYR A 16 7.46 -19.33 -24.55
N ILE A 17 7.51 -20.43 -25.31
CA ILE A 17 8.54 -20.59 -26.36
C ILE A 17 8.41 -19.51 -27.44
N ASN A 18 7.19 -19.07 -27.74
CA ASN A 18 6.93 -18.09 -28.80
C ASN A 18 7.05 -16.62 -28.34
N LYS A 19 6.70 -16.31 -27.09
CA LYS A 19 6.64 -14.93 -26.57
C LYS A 19 7.55 -14.68 -25.36
N GLY A 20 8.04 -15.72 -24.71
CA GLY A 20 8.78 -15.61 -23.44
C GLY A 20 8.01 -14.76 -22.43
N SER A 21 8.70 -13.78 -21.85
CA SER A 21 8.12 -12.76 -20.97
C SER A 21 7.73 -11.47 -21.70
N GLN A 22 7.65 -11.47 -23.04
CA GLN A 22 7.16 -10.31 -23.80
C GLN A 22 5.64 -10.15 -23.66
N VAL A 23 5.18 -8.92 -23.86
CA VAL A 23 3.75 -8.60 -23.87
C VAL A 23 3.12 -9.06 -25.18
N PHE A 24 1.92 -9.64 -25.14
CA PHE A 24 1.17 -10.08 -26.31
C PHE A 24 -0.34 -9.83 -26.15
N GLU A 25 -1.06 -9.87 -27.27
CA GLU A 25 -2.51 -9.66 -27.31
C GLU A 25 -3.29 -10.98 -27.38
N PHE A 26 -4.62 -10.89 -27.29
CA PHE A 26 -5.49 -12.07 -27.41
C PHE A 26 -5.32 -12.80 -28.76
N GLU A 27 -5.20 -12.05 -29.86
CA GLU A 27 -5.06 -12.63 -31.21
C GLU A 27 -3.70 -13.32 -31.40
N ASP A 28 -2.64 -12.84 -30.75
CA ASP A 28 -1.36 -13.58 -30.68
C ASP A 28 -1.55 -14.95 -30.04
N ALA A 29 -2.23 -15.00 -28.89
CA ALA A 29 -2.48 -16.25 -28.18
C ALA A 29 -3.32 -17.21 -29.02
N LYS A 30 -4.34 -16.69 -29.72
CA LYS A 30 -5.18 -17.46 -30.65
C LYS A 30 -4.32 -18.13 -31.73
N LYS A 31 -3.46 -17.36 -32.39
CA LYS A 31 -2.58 -17.82 -33.47
C LYS A 31 -1.56 -18.85 -32.97
N ILE A 32 -0.89 -18.57 -31.85
CA ILE A 32 0.14 -19.48 -31.29
C ILE A 32 -0.47 -20.80 -30.84
N LEU A 33 -1.65 -20.77 -30.20
CA LEU A 33 -2.30 -21.98 -29.72
C LEU A 33 -2.99 -22.77 -30.84
N GLY A 34 -3.20 -22.17 -32.03
CA GLY A 34 -3.91 -22.81 -33.14
C GLY A 34 -5.37 -23.10 -32.80
N ILE A 35 -6.02 -22.27 -31.98
CA ILE A 35 -7.40 -22.49 -31.50
C ILE A 35 -8.30 -21.41 -32.07
N ASP A 36 -9.26 -21.79 -32.91
CA ASP A 36 -10.22 -20.82 -33.45
C ASP A 36 -11.32 -20.39 -32.47
N ASP A 37 -11.68 -21.27 -31.53
CA ASP A 37 -12.67 -20.95 -30.51
C ASP A 37 -12.13 -19.93 -29.49
N LYS A 38 -12.62 -18.69 -29.61
CA LYS A 38 -12.32 -17.59 -28.69
C LYS A 38 -12.66 -17.94 -27.23
N LYS A 39 -13.69 -18.73 -26.96
CA LYS A 39 -14.06 -19.12 -25.58
C LYS A 39 -12.98 -20.00 -24.97
N MET A 40 -12.43 -20.94 -25.74
CA MET A 40 -11.37 -21.82 -25.29
C MET A 40 -10.06 -21.07 -25.01
N VAL A 41 -9.65 -20.15 -25.88
CA VAL A 41 -8.46 -19.29 -25.65
C VAL A 41 -8.66 -18.43 -24.39
N SER A 42 -9.82 -17.81 -24.24
CA SER A 42 -10.16 -17.01 -23.05
C SER A 42 -10.10 -17.85 -21.77
N LYS A 43 -10.60 -19.10 -21.81
CA LYS A 43 -10.53 -20.04 -20.70
C LYS A 43 -9.08 -20.37 -20.34
N ILE A 44 -8.21 -20.63 -21.32
CA ILE A 44 -6.77 -20.88 -21.10
C ILE A 44 -6.13 -19.69 -20.39
N LEU A 45 -6.24 -18.47 -20.96
CA LEU A 45 -5.63 -17.27 -20.41
C LEU A 45 -6.14 -16.94 -18.99
N SER A 46 -7.46 -17.09 -18.77
CA SER A 46 -8.06 -16.91 -17.45
C SER A 46 -7.55 -17.93 -16.43
N GLN A 47 -7.38 -19.20 -16.82
CA GLN A 47 -6.84 -20.24 -15.94
C GLN A 47 -5.36 -20.03 -15.62
N LEU A 48 -4.54 -19.60 -16.59
CA LEU A 48 -3.14 -19.23 -16.34
C LEU A 48 -3.07 -18.06 -15.35
N ARG A 49 -3.85 -17.01 -15.58
CA ARG A 49 -3.90 -15.85 -14.70
C ARG A 49 -4.32 -16.23 -13.28
N ASN A 50 -5.42 -16.96 -13.13
CA ASN A 50 -5.96 -17.32 -11.81
C ASN A 50 -5.03 -18.26 -11.01
N ARG A 51 -3.98 -18.80 -11.63
CA ARG A 51 -2.99 -19.67 -11.00
C ARG A 51 -1.62 -19.01 -10.83
N GLY A 52 -1.46 -17.75 -11.24
CA GLY A 52 -0.21 -17.00 -11.10
C GLY A 52 0.80 -17.24 -12.22
N PHE A 53 0.36 -17.71 -13.40
CA PHE A 53 1.23 -17.96 -14.56
C PHE A 53 1.19 -16.82 -15.59
N LEU A 54 0.29 -15.86 -15.41
CA LEU A 54 0.01 -14.79 -16.38
C LEU A 54 -0.42 -13.52 -15.67
N ILE A 55 0.16 -12.38 -16.07
CA ILE A 55 -0.31 -11.04 -15.75
C ILE A 55 -1.19 -10.56 -16.90
N SER A 56 -2.32 -9.95 -16.57
CA SER A 56 -3.20 -9.29 -17.54
C SER A 56 -3.35 -7.83 -17.19
N LYS A 57 -3.17 -6.94 -18.18
CA LYS A 57 -3.36 -5.49 -18.07
C LYS A 57 -4.32 -5.02 -19.15
N ARG A 58 -5.20 -4.08 -18.85
CA ARG A 58 -6.01 -3.38 -19.88
C ARG A 58 -5.26 -2.19 -20.42
N ASP A 59 -5.46 -1.90 -21.70
CA ASP A 59 -4.99 -0.65 -22.28
C ASP A 59 -5.72 0.53 -21.61
N PRO A 60 -4.99 1.52 -21.02
CA PRO A 60 -5.62 2.72 -20.48
C PRO A 60 -6.39 3.53 -21.54
N ALA A 61 -5.97 3.47 -22.81
CA ALA A 61 -6.63 4.19 -23.90
C ALA A 61 -7.84 3.42 -24.46
N ASP A 62 -7.84 2.08 -24.39
CA ASP A 62 -8.94 1.24 -24.81
C ASP A 62 -9.21 0.09 -23.81
N PRO A 63 -10.16 0.25 -22.88
CA PRO A 63 -10.47 -0.76 -21.88
C PRO A 63 -10.92 -2.12 -22.43
N ARG A 64 -11.23 -2.23 -23.74
CA ARG A 64 -11.58 -3.49 -24.41
C ARG A 64 -10.34 -4.28 -24.81
N ARG A 65 -9.20 -3.61 -25.01
CA ARG A 65 -7.93 -4.25 -25.35
C ARG A 65 -7.22 -4.74 -24.09
N LYS A 66 -6.74 -5.99 -24.17
CA LYS A 66 -6.02 -6.66 -23.08
C LYS A 66 -4.65 -7.10 -23.55
N PHE A 67 -3.67 -6.76 -22.74
CA PHE A 67 -2.29 -7.17 -22.84
C PHE A 67 -2.00 -8.25 -21.81
N PHE A 68 -1.28 -9.27 -22.26
CA PHE A 68 -0.92 -10.43 -21.49
C PHE A 68 0.60 -10.55 -21.42
N LYS A 69 1.13 -10.93 -20.26
CA LYS A 69 2.54 -11.23 -20.05
C LYS A 69 2.65 -12.52 -19.24
N LEU A 70 3.39 -13.50 -19.74
CA LEU A 70 3.65 -14.74 -18.99
C LEU A 70 4.64 -14.48 -17.87
N ILE A 71 4.42 -15.17 -16.75
CA ILE A 71 5.41 -15.26 -15.68
C ILE A 71 6.48 -16.27 -16.08
N SER A 72 7.74 -15.97 -15.80
CA SER A 72 8.87 -16.87 -16.10
C SER A 72 8.76 -18.22 -15.37
N PRO A 73 9.20 -19.34 -15.99
CA PRO A 73 9.21 -20.65 -15.37
C PRO A 73 9.97 -20.66 -14.04
N GLU A 74 11.09 -19.94 -13.96
CA GLU A 74 11.91 -19.82 -12.75
C GLU A 74 11.10 -19.21 -11.61
N SER A 75 10.35 -18.14 -11.89
CA SER A 75 9.48 -17.48 -10.92
C SER A 75 8.33 -18.36 -10.46
N ILE A 76 7.75 -19.15 -11.38
CA ILE A 76 6.71 -20.14 -11.09
C ILE A 76 7.23 -21.26 -10.18
N VAL A 77 8.39 -21.83 -10.51
CA VAL A 77 9.02 -22.91 -9.73
C VAL A 77 9.38 -22.41 -8.34
N PHE A 78 9.95 -21.21 -8.24
CA PHE A 78 10.24 -20.56 -6.97
C PHE A 78 8.97 -20.40 -6.11
N ALA A 79 7.92 -19.79 -6.66
CA ALA A 79 6.67 -19.55 -5.95
C ALA A 79 6.00 -20.85 -5.49
N PHE A 80 6.05 -21.90 -6.32
CA PHE A 80 5.56 -23.22 -5.95
C PHE A 80 6.40 -23.84 -4.83
N GLY A 81 7.73 -23.73 -4.91
CA GLY A 81 8.65 -24.18 -3.86
C GLY A 81 8.37 -23.51 -2.52
N VAL A 82 8.33 -22.18 -2.48
CA VAL A 82 8.04 -21.39 -1.25
C VAL A 82 6.71 -21.78 -0.63
N GLN A 83 5.65 -21.95 -1.43
CA GLN A 83 4.35 -22.36 -0.90
C GLN A 83 4.40 -23.74 -0.22
N ASN A 84 5.24 -24.66 -0.69
CA ASN A 84 5.38 -25.98 -0.08
C ASN A 84 6.24 -25.99 1.20
N LEU A 85 6.91 -24.88 1.53
CA LEU A 85 7.63 -24.73 2.80
C LEU A 85 6.70 -24.54 4.01
N THR A 86 5.42 -24.22 3.77
CA THR A 86 4.44 -24.01 4.84
C THR A 86 3.15 -24.78 4.57
N ARG A 87 2.57 -25.37 5.62
CA ARG A 87 1.23 -25.97 5.56
C ARG A 87 0.14 -24.90 5.61
N ASP A 88 0.44 -23.74 6.20
CA ASP A 88 -0.46 -22.60 6.24
C ASP A 88 -0.45 -21.89 4.89
N LYS A 89 -1.63 -21.80 4.27
CA LYS A 89 -1.85 -21.20 2.96
C LYS A 89 -2.38 -19.77 3.04
N THR A 90 -2.44 -19.18 4.24
CA THR A 90 -2.78 -17.77 4.42
C THR A 90 -1.79 -16.88 3.67
N LEU A 91 -2.24 -15.68 3.31
CA LEU A 91 -1.40 -14.70 2.63
C LEU A 91 -0.14 -14.36 3.43
N PHE A 92 -0.28 -14.13 4.74
CA PHE A 92 0.87 -13.78 5.59
C PHE A 92 1.85 -14.93 5.78
N ALA A 93 1.39 -16.19 5.86
CA ALA A 93 2.29 -17.33 5.87
C ALA A 93 3.11 -17.44 4.58
N LYS A 94 2.50 -17.15 3.43
CA LYS A 94 3.23 -17.10 2.14
C LYS A 94 4.28 -15.98 2.14
N ILE A 95 3.91 -14.77 2.57
CA ILE A 95 4.83 -13.63 2.65
C ILE A 95 5.99 -13.97 3.59
N GLN A 96 5.70 -14.45 4.80
CA GLN A 96 6.72 -14.83 5.79
C GLN A 96 7.67 -15.92 5.27
N ALA A 97 7.13 -16.93 4.56
CA ALA A 97 7.96 -17.97 3.95
C ALA A 97 8.86 -17.40 2.84
N ALA A 98 8.34 -16.49 2.02
CA ALA A 98 9.10 -15.82 0.95
C ALA A 98 10.15 -14.85 1.48
N SER A 99 9.91 -14.17 2.61
CA SER A 99 10.82 -13.19 3.22
C SER A 99 12.18 -13.76 3.64
N LYS A 100 12.35 -15.08 3.61
CA LYS A 100 13.65 -15.75 3.81
C LYS A 100 14.55 -15.74 2.57
N TYR A 101 13.97 -15.46 1.41
CA TYR A 101 14.61 -15.58 0.09
C TYR A 101 14.47 -14.32 -0.75
N LEU A 102 13.40 -13.55 -0.53
CA LEU A 102 13.10 -12.31 -1.25
C LEU A 102 12.95 -11.17 -0.25
N ASP A 103 13.45 -10.00 -0.61
CA ASP A 103 13.18 -8.79 0.12
C ASP A 103 11.76 -8.30 -0.15
N CYS A 104 11.07 -7.91 0.92
CA CYS A 104 9.82 -7.17 0.86
C CYS A 104 9.63 -6.32 2.10
N VAL A 105 8.91 -5.21 1.97
CA VAL A 105 8.46 -4.39 3.09
C VAL A 105 6.96 -4.20 2.96
N ILE A 106 6.21 -4.42 4.05
CA ILE A 106 4.79 -4.07 4.11
C ILE A 106 4.66 -2.60 4.53
N GLY A 107 3.93 -1.83 3.72
CA GLY A 107 3.66 -0.41 3.94
C GLY A 107 2.16 -0.09 4.03
N GLY A 108 1.85 1.19 3.91
CA GLY A 108 0.49 1.71 3.83
C GLY A 108 -0.42 1.34 5.01
N ALA A 109 -1.73 1.30 4.75
CA ALA A 109 -2.76 1.14 5.79
C ALA A 109 -2.61 -0.17 6.59
N TYR A 110 -2.11 -1.25 5.97
CA TYR A 110 -1.89 -2.50 6.70
C TYR A 110 -0.73 -2.40 7.68
N ALA A 111 0.38 -1.79 7.29
CA ALA A 111 1.49 -1.54 8.21
C ALA A 111 1.04 -0.63 9.36
N SER A 112 0.31 0.44 9.08
CA SER A 112 -0.28 1.34 10.08
C SER A 112 -1.11 0.58 11.10
N PHE A 113 -2.05 -0.25 10.62
CA PHE A 113 -2.94 -1.03 11.48
C PHE A 113 -2.18 -1.94 12.46
N ARG A 114 -1.01 -2.47 12.08
CA ARG A 114 -0.18 -3.28 12.98
C ARG A 114 0.28 -2.51 14.21
N TYR A 115 0.41 -1.20 14.10
CA TYR A 115 0.82 -0.33 15.20
C TYR A 115 -0.37 0.21 16.00
N HIS A 116 -1.40 0.76 15.34
CA HIS A 116 -2.48 1.47 16.03
C HIS A 116 -3.73 0.62 16.34
N ARG A 117 -4.00 -0.46 15.60
CA ARG A 117 -5.17 -1.34 15.77
C ARG A 117 -6.57 -0.69 15.68
N TYR A 118 -6.64 0.62 15.47
CA TYR A 118 -7.87 1.41 15.34
C TYR A 118 -8.77 1.06 14.13
N SER A 119 -8.25 1.14 12.89
CA SER A 119 -9.03 0.91 11.66
C SER A 119 -8.52 -0.31 10.91
N THR A 120 -9.41 -1.25 10.58
CA THR A 120 -9.03 -2.45 9.83
C THR A 120 -8.88 -2.11 8.34
N PRO A 121 -7.72 -2.34 7.73
CA PRO A 121 -7.44 -1.97 6.33
C PRO A 121 -8.13 -2.94 5.36
N GLY A 122 -8.60 -2.42 4.23
CA GLY A 122 -9.19 -3.22 3.15
C GLY A 122 -8.16 -3.83 2.18
N LYS A 123 -6.90 -3.41 2.26
CA LYS A 123 -5.81 -3.83 1.37
C LYS A 123 -4.48 -3.95 2.10
N ILE A 124 -3.54 -4.69 1.51
CA ILE A 124 -2.17 -4.86 1.97
C ILE A 124 -1.24 -4.34 0.88
N ASP A 125 -0.45 -3.31 1.20
CA ASP A 125 0.57 -2.77 0.32
C ASP A 125 1.92 -3.46 0.60
N ILE A 126 2.51 -4.08 -0.42
CA ILE A 126 3.83 -4.69 -0.34
C ILE A 126 4.77 -4.03 -1.34
N HIS A 127 5.95 -3.65 -0.88
CA HIS A 127 7.03 -3.09 -1.71
C HIS A 127 8.06 -4.18 -1.94
N VAL A 128 8.38 -4.45 -3.21
CA VAL A 128 9.26 -5.55 -3.62
C VAL A 128 10.24 -5.12 -4.70
N ASN A 129 11.38 -5.80 -4.81
CA ASN A 129 12.32 -5.55 -5.91
C ASN A 129 11.64 -5.81 -7.26
N LYS A 130 11.89 -4.94 -8.24
CA LYS A 130 11.32 -5.06 -9.58
C LYS A 130 11.69 -6.39 -10.27
N GLU A 131 12.88 -6.90 -10.02
CA GLU A 131 13.37 -8.19 -10.53
C GLU A 131 12.67 -9.42 -9.89
N ASP A 132 12.07 -9.24 -8.71
CA ASP A 132 11.33 -10.28 -8.00
C ASP A 132 9.81 -10.18 -8.16
N LEU A 133 9.33 -9.15 -8.86
CA LEU A 133 7.91 -8.88 -9.04
C LEU A 133 7.14 -10.11 -9.53
N GLU A 134 7.68 -10.82 -10.51
CA GLU A 134 7.06 -12.02 -11.08
C GLU A 134 6.93 -13.16 -10.06
N LYS A 135 7.92 -13.33 -9.17
CA LYS A 135 7.89 -14.31 -8.08
C LYS A 135 6.76 -13.99 -7.10
N TRP A 136 6.64 -12.72 -6.72
CA TRP A 136 5.59 -12.25 -5.82
C TRP A 136 4.19 -12.40 -6.42
N VAL A 137 4.01 -12.02 -7.69
CA VAL A 137 2.73 -12.21 -8.41
C VAL A 137 2.36 -13.70 -8.43
N ALA A 138 3.28 -14.59 -8.82
CA ALA A 138 3.01 -16.02 -8.88
C ALA A 138 2.63 -16.62 -7.52
N LEU A 139 3.36 -16.23 -6.47
CA LEU A 139 3.17 -16.75 -5.11
C LEU A 139 1.82 -16.33 -4.53
N LEU A 140 1.53 -15.03 -4.59
CA LEU A 140 0.37 -14.43 -3.93
C LEU A 140 -0.92 -14.66 -4.71
N THR A 141 -0.84 -15.00 -6.00
CA THR A 141 -2.04 -15.31 -6.79
C THR A 141 -2.72 -16.59 -6.32
N ASP A 142 -3.98 -16.45 -5.93
CA ASP A 142 -4.92 -17.55 -5.79
C ASP A 142 -6.38 -17.11 -6.06
N LYS A 143 -7.36 -17.97 -5.79
CA LYS A 143 -8.78 -17.65 -6.03
C LYS A 143 -9.34 -16.56 -5.11
N GLY A 144 -8.79 -16.40 -3.91
CA GLY A 144 -9.26 -15.48 -2.88
C GLY A 144 -8.51 -14.14 -2.85
N THR A 145 -7.35 -14.03 -3.48
CA THR A 145 -6.53 -12.81 -3.46
C THR A 145 -6.68 -12.00 -4.75
N ALA A 146 -7.16 -10.77 -4.66
CA ALA A 146 -7.08 -9.76 -5.71
C ALA A 146 -5.71 -9.07 -5.66
N ILE A 147 -5.03 -8.99 -6.81
CA ILE A 147 -3.69 -8.39 -6.92
C ILE A 147 -3.75 -7.20 -7.85
N SER A 148 -3.32 -6.05 -7.35
CA SER A 148 -2.95 -4.86 -8.13
C SER A 148 -1.43 -4.77 -8.19
N ILE A 149 -0.88 -4.25 -9.29
CA ILE A 149 0.56 -4.15 -9.53
C ILE A 149 0.88 -2.72 -9.98
N ASP A 150 1.63 -1.96 -9.19
CA ASP A 150 1.93 -0.56 -9.45
C ASP A 150 0.64 0.23 -9.79
N ALA A 151 0.57 0.89 -10.94
CA ALA A 151 -0.63 1.59 -11.41
C ALA A 151 -1.71 0.68 -12.06
N ILE A 152 -1.51 -0.65 -12.06
CA ILE A 152 -2.41 -1.62 -12.69
C ILE A 152 -3.39 -2.16 -11.64
N PRO A 153 -4.68 -1.81 -11.69
CA PRO A 153 -5.65 -2.31 -10.73
C PRO A 153 -5.97 -3.79 -10.96
N SER A 154 -6.40 -4.48 -9.90
CA SER A 154 -6.89 -5.85 -10.03
C SER A 154 -8.16 -5.93 -10.87
N GLU A 155 -8.22 -6.88 -11.80
CA GLU A 155 -9.42 -7.13 -12.60
C GLU A 155 -10.48 -7.99 -11.91
N LYS A 156 -10.16 -8.58 -10.76
CA LYS A 156 -11.08 -9.45 -10.01
C LYS A 156 -11.23 -8.94 -8.59
N THR A 157 -12.40 -9.23 -8.01
CA THR A 157 -12.60 -9.07 -6.58
C THR A 157 -11.97 -10.24 -5.83
N GLY A 158 -11.52 -9.97 -4.60
CA GLY A 158 -10.92 -10.95 -3.71
C GLY A 158 -11.40 -10.74 -2.28
N LYS A 159 -11.28 -11.78 -1.46
CA LYS A 159 -11.42 -11.65 0.00
C LYS A 159 -10.26 -10.86 0.59
N GLU A 160 -9.08 -11.04 0.01
CA GLU A 160 -7.87 -10.31 0.34
C GLU A 160 -7.49 -9.45 -0.86
N ASN A 161 -7.09 -8.20 -0.61
CA ASN A 161 -6.60 -7.29 -1.64
C ASN A 161 -5.13 -6.98 -1.36
N VAL A 162 -4.27 -7.28 -2.33
CA VAL A 162 -2.83 -7.02 -2.26
C VAL A 162 -2.45 -6.06 -3.37
N HIS A 163 -1.75 -4.99 -3.00
CA HIS A 163 -1.12 -4.09 -3.94
C HIS A 163 0.39 -4.33 -3.88
N ILE A 164 0.95 -4.81 -4.99
CA ILE A 164 2.39 -5.02 -5.15
C ILE A 164 2.98 -3.80 -5.83
N HIS A 165 3.89 -3.11 -5.14
CA HIS A 165 4.65 -1.98 -5.63
C HIS A 165 6.07 -2.44 -5.97
N SER A 166 6.52 -2.17 -7.19
CA SER A 166 7.87 -2.52 -7.67
C SER A 166 8.90 -1.41 -7.44
N ASP A 167 8.70 -0.63 -6.37
CA ASP A 167 9.42 0.60 -6.01
C ASP A 167 10.32 0.42 -4.77
N PHE A 168 10.62 -0.83 -4.41
CA PHE A 168 11.42 -1.13 -3.23
C PHE A 168 12.79 -0.44 -3.26
N THR A 169 13.19 0.14 -2.13
CA THR A 169 14.48 0.81 -1.96
C THR A 169 15.23 0.29 -0.74
N SER A 170 16.56 0.45 -0.76
CA SER A 170 17.40 0.13 0.40
C SER A 170 17.08 1.00 1.62
N ASP A 171 16.53 2.19 1.43
CA ASP A 171 16.07 3.03 2.53
C ASP A 171 14.84 2.43 3.21
N MET A 172 13.91 1.81 2.47
CA MET A 172 12.80 1.07 3.10
C MET A 172 13.29 -0.07 4.01
N LEU A 173 14.43 -0.70 3.70
CA LEU A 173 15.03 -1.71 4.59
C LEU A 173 15.53 -1.10 5.90
N LYS A 174 16.22 0.04 5.83
CA LYS A 174 16.69 0.77 7.02
C LYS A 174 15.51 1.31 7.85
N GLU A 175 14.46 1.72 7.15
CA GLU A 175 13.26 2.33 7.70
C GLU A 175 12.15 1.33 7.98
N SER A 176 12.53 0.12 8.40
CA SER A 176 11.58 -0.95 8.71
C SER A 176 11.97 -1.74 9.95
N THR A 177 11.00 -2.44 10.50
CA THR A 177 11.16 -3.36 11.63
C THR A 177 10.55 -4.72 11.31
N ILE A 178 11.08 -5.77 11.92
CA ILE A 178 10.61 -7.14 11.73
C ILE A 178 9.60 -7.47 12.84
N ILE A 179 8.38 -7.82 12.45
CA ILE A 179 7.31 -8.27 13.34
C ILE A 179 6.84 -9.64 12.86
N ASN A 180 7.00 -10.67 13.69
CA ASN A 180 6.69 -12.06 13.36
C ASN A 180 7.35 -12.52 12.04
N GLY A 181 8.62 -12.17 11.82
CA GLY A 181 9.37 -12.58 10.62
C GLY A 181 8.96 -11.86 9.32
N ILE A 182 8.08 -10.85 9.39
CA ILE A 182 7.71 -10.01 8.25
C ILE A 182 8.16 -8.58 8.54
N ARG A 183 8.69 -7.91 7.51
CA ARG A 183 9.20 -6.56 7.60
C ARG A 183 8.09 -5.54 7.32
N TYR A 184 7.97 -4.54 8.19
CA TYR A 184 6.99 -3.45 8.09
C TYR A 184 7.71 -2.10 8.16
N LEU A 185 7.25 -1.10 7.41
CA LEU A 185 7.73 0.28 7.60
C LEU A 185 7.57 0.70 9.07
N THR A 186 8.49 1.52 9.59
CA THR A 186 8.40 1.97 10.99
C THR A 186 7.24 2.95 11.18
N PRO A 187 6.73 3.09 12.42
CA PRO A 187 5.69 4.07 12.74
C PRO A 187 6.01 5.49 12.26
N GLU A 188 7.27 5.91 12.39
CA GLU A 188 7.71 7.25 12.02
C GLU A 188 7.52 7.52 10.53
N ILE A 189 7.90 6.59 9.65
CA ILE A 189 7.68 6.74 8.20
C ILE A 189 6.20 6.78 7.88
N LEU A 190 5.41 5.89 8.49
CA LEU A 190 3.97 5.79 8.20
C LEU A 190 3.22 7.06 8.62
N ILE A 191 3.62 7.70 9.73
CA ILE A 191 3.09 9.02 10.11
C ILE A 191 3.37 10.05 9.02
N ILE A 192 4.61 10.10 8.52
CA ILE A 192 5.05 11.08 7.52
C ILE A 192 4.36 10.83 6.16
N GLU A 193 4.23 9.57 5.74
CA GLU A 193 3.46 9.20 4.55
C GLU A 193 1.99 9.62 4.66
N GLY A 194 1.38 9.45 5.84
CA GLY A 194 0.02 9.89 6.10
C GLY A 194 -0.16 11.41 6.03
N LEU A 195 0.76 12.17 6.62
CA LEU A 195 0.75 13.63 6.54
C LEU A 195 1.07 14.17 5.13
N LYS A 196 1.81 13.41 4.33
CA LYS A 196 2.17 13.78 2.96
C LYS A 196 1.03 13.53 1.97
N SER A 197 0.36 12.40 2.08
CA SER A 197 -0.77 12.02 1.22
C SER A 197 -2.00 12.89 1.44
N GLU A 198 -2.24 13.31 2.69
CA GLU A 198 -3.36 14.18 3.09
C GLU A 198 -4.77 13.62 2.79
N ASP A 199 -4.88 12.34 2.40
CA ASP A 199 -6.19 11.70 2.27
C ASP A 199 -6.72 11.28 3.64
N ARG A 200 -8.05 11.19 3.75
CA ARG A 200 -8.75 10.90 5.01
C ARG A 200 -8.23 9.64 5.71
N PHE A 201 -7.97 8.56 4.97
CA PHE A 201 -7.57 7.28 5.55
C PHE A 201 -6.13 7.35 6.06
N SER A 202 -5.22 7.88 5.25
CA SER A 202 -3.81 7.98 5.62
C SER A 202 -3.59 8.97 6.77
N LEU A 203 -4.37 10.06 6.85
CA LEU A 203 -4.36 10.96 8.01
C LEU A 203 -4.91 10.26 9.26
N THR A 204 -6.01 9.51 9.14
CA THR A 204 -6.56 8.72 10.25
C THR A 204 -5.50 7.78 10.82
N ASP A 205 -4.78 7.08 9.95
CA ASP A 205 -3.71 6.17 10.36
C ASP A 205 -2.55 6.92 11.03
N ALA A 206 -2.10 8.04 10.48
CA ALA A 206 -1.03 8.85 11.08
C ALA A 206 -1.40 9.34 12.49
N LEU A 207 -2.60 9.89 12.68
CA LEU A 207 -3.09 10.32 13.99
C LEU A 207 -3.18 9.14 14.97
N ALA A 208 -3.72 8.01 14.52
CA ALA A 208 -3.87 6.82 15.35
C ALA A 208 -2.50 6.24 15.77
N ILE A 209 -1.50 6.26 14.89
CA ILE A 209 -0.13 5.84 15.24
C ILE A 209 0.47 6.81 16.26
N LEU A 210 0.38 8.13 16.02
CA LEU A 210 0.88 9.15 16.93
C LEU A 210 0.36 8.92 18.35
N ILE A 211 -0.94 8.66 18.49
CA ILE A 211 -1.58 8.40 19.79
C ILE A 211 -1.16 7.04 20.37
N ALA A 212 -1.31 5.96 19.61
CA ALA A 212 -1.10 4.59 20.10
C ALA A 212 0.38 4.25 20.38
N LYS A 213 1.31 5.00 19.79
CA LYS A 213 2.76 4.78 19.93
C LYS A 213 3.50 5.95 20.57
N ARG A 214 2.83 6.98 21.08
CA ARG A 214 3.45 8.21 21.61
C ARG A 214 4.71 7.98 22.45
N ASP A 215 4.70 7.01 23.34
CA ASP A 215 5.78 6.73 24.31
C ASP A 215 6.95 5.90 23.70
N LYS A 216 6.83 5.49 22.43
CA LYS A 216 7.76 4.62 21.71
C LYS A 216 8.27 5.22 20.40
N LEU A 217 7.79 6.40 20.02
CA LEU A 217 8.20 7.06 18.79
C LEU A 217 9.58 7.71 18.95
N ASP A 218 10.43 7.55 17.95
CA ASP A 218 11.65 8.33 17.84
C ASP A 218 11.32 9.73 17.30
N TYR A 219 11.13 10.68 18.22
CA TYR A 219 10.69 12.04 17.87
C TYR A 219 11.70 12.81 17.01
N GLU A 220 13.00 12.65 17.29
CA GLU A 220 14.07 13.25 16.49
C GLU A 220 14.04 12.73 15.05
N LYS A 221 13.80 11.43 14.89
CA LYS A 221 13.62 10.82 13.57
C LYS A 221 12.37 11.34 12.86
N ILE A 222 11.22 11.43 13.55
CA ILE A 222 10.00 12.02 12.97
C ILE A 222 10.27 13.43 12.47
N LEU A 223 10.94 14.26 13.27
CA LEU A 223 11.23 15.65 12.92
C LEU A 223 12.13 15.75 11.68
N ARG A 224 13.23 14.98 11.64
CA ARG A 224 14.11 14.92 10.45
C ARG A 224 13.37 14.45 9.20
N LEU A 225 12.50 13.45 9.33
CA LEU A 225 11.69 12.97 8.20
C LEU A 225 10.65 14.01 7.77
N ALA A 226 10.04 14.71 8.72
CA ALA A 226 9.08 15.76 8.43
C ALA A 226 9.72 16.95 7.68
N GLU A 227 10.93 17.34 8.08
CA GLU A 227 11.73 18.36 7.39
C GLU A 227 12.07 17.90 5.97
N ARG A 228 12.57 16.66 5.82
CA ARG A 228 12.93 16.08 4.51
C ARG A 228 11.75 16.04 3.54
N GLU A 229 10.57 15.66 4.02
CA GLU A 229 9.37 15.48 3.21
C GLU A 229 8.52 16.76 3.11
N GLY A 230 8.91 17.86 3.75
CA GLY A 230 8.18 19.14 3.73
C GLY A 230 6.83 19.09 4.44
N VAL A 231 6.70 18.29 5.51
CA VAL A 231 5.46 18.13 6.29
C VAL A 231 5.58 18.60 7.75
N THR A 232 6.66 19.28 8.13
CA THR A 232 6.91 19.80 9.49
C THR A 232 5.74 20.62 10.04
N ARG A 233 5.18 21.53 9.23
CA ARG A 233 4.01 22.35 9.62
C ARG A 233 2.78 21.50 9.92
N LYS A 234 2.52 20.48 9.11
CA LYS A 234 1.37 19.56 9.27
C LYS A 234 1.53 18.69 10.51
N LEU A 235 2.75 18.22 10.77
CA LEU A 235 3.08 17.46 11.97
C LEU A 235 2.75 18.28 13.22
N GLY A 236 3.30 19.49 13.34
CA GLY A 236 3.05 20.35 14.50
C GLY A 236 1.58 20.69 14.69
N CYS A 237 0.89 21.03 13.59
CA CYS A 237 -0.55 21.27 13.59
C CYS A 237 -1.34 20.06 14.12
N VAL A 238 -1.04 18.83 13.65
CA VAL A 238 -1.73 17.62 14.11
C VAL A 238 -1.46 17.31 15.58
N LEU A 239 -0.23 17.47 16.07
CA LEU A 239 0.10 17.25 17.48
C LEU A 239 -0.68 18.22 18.39
N GLU A 240 -0.79 19.47 17.97
CA GLU A 240 -1.56 20.47 18.70
C GLU A 240 -3.07 20.19 18.67
N MET A 241 -3.61 19.75 17.53
CA MET A 241 -5.00 19.29 17.43
C MET A 241 -5.27 18.10 18.35
N ILE A 242 -4.34 17.14 18.45
CA ILE A 242 -4.49 15.99 19.37
C ILE A 242 -4.54 16.47 20.83
N ASN A 243 -3.64 17.36 21.25
CA ASN A 243 -3.69 17.95 22.60
C ASN A 243 -5.01 18.68 22.86
N TYR A 244 -5.46 19.47 21.88
CA TYR A 244 -6.69 20.24 21.96
C TYR A 244 -7.92 19.31 22.15
N GLU A 245 -8.05 18.28 21.32
CA GLU A 245 -9.14 17.30 21.42
C GLU A 245 -9.06 16.43 22.67
N ALA A 246 -7.86 16.14 23.16
CA ALA A 246 -7.68 15.34 24.37
C ALA A 246 -8.00 16.11 25.65
N GLY A 247 -8.08 17.45 25.60
CA GLY A 247 -8.23 18.32 26.77
C GLY A 247 -7.03 18.23 27.73
N ARG A 248 -5.90 17.70 27.28
CA ARG A 248 -4.66 17.51 28.07
C ARG A 248 -3.44 17.44 27.16
N GLU A 249 -2.27 17.62 27.76
CA GLU A 249 -0.99 17.48 27.06
C GLU A 249 -0.69 16.00 26.79
N MET A 250 -0.99 15.53 25.57
CA MET A 250 -0.56 14.21 25.08
C MET A 250 0.84 14.27 24.46
N PHE A 251 1.18 15.41 23.85
CA PHE A 251 2.50 15.74 23.33
C PHE A 251 3.00 17.01 24.01
N PRO A 252 4.23 17.04 24.54
CA PRO A 252 4.76 18.22 25.21
C PRO A 252 4.68 19.49 24.36
N THR A 253 4.14 20.57 24.94
CA THR A 253 4.00 21.88 24.30
C THR A 253 5.35 22.44 23.86
N ARG A 254 6.42 22.11 24.60
CA ARG A 254 7.79 22.45 24.21
C ARG A 254 8.19 21.83 22.87
N GLN A 255 7.81 20.58 22.61
CA GLN A 255 8.11 19.91 21.33
C GLN A 255 7.32 20.53 20.18
N ILE A 256 6.07 20.91 20.42
CA ILE A 256 5.24 21.61 19.43
C ILE A 256 5.84 22.98 19.10
N ALA A 257 6.27 23.74 20.11
CA ALA A 257 6.93 25.03 19.95
C ALA A 257 8.28 24.90 19.19
N GLU A 258 9.03 23.82 19.41
CA GLU A 258 10.25 23.53 18.66
C GLU A 258 9.94 23.30 17.17
N ILE A 259 8.94 22.49 16.84
CA ILE A 259 8.50 22.28 15.46
C ILE A 259 8.10 23.62 14.82
N GLN A 260 7.36 24.45 15.55
CA GLN A 260 6.94 25.76 15.07
C GLN A 260 8.15 26.64 14.75
N GLY A 261 9.17 26.65 15.60
CA GLY A 261 10.41 27.40 15.37
C GLY A 261 11.24 26.93 14.16
N ARG A 262 11.06 25.69 13.70
CA ARG A 262 11.73 25.13 12.51
C ARG A 262 10.88 25.19 11.24
N THR A 263 9.66 25.71 11.35
CA THR A 263 8.70 25.70 10.25
C THR A 263 8.65 27.07 9.59
N ASP A 264 8.79 27.11 8.26
CA ASP A 264 8.45 28.30 7.51
C ASP A 264 6.93 28.52 7.59
N THR A 265 6.49 29.66 8.14
CA THR A 265 5.08 30.11 8.22
C THR A 265 4.81 31.36 7.38
N SER A 266 5.68 31.72 6.43
CA SER A 266 5.58 32.95 5.64
C SER A 266 4.39 33.00 4.68
N TYR A 267 3.84 31.86 4.28
CA TYR A 267 2.70 31.75 3.38
C TYR A 267 1.60 30.86 3.97
N LEU A 268 0.34 31.20 3.66
CA LEU A 268 -0.85 30.46 4.07
C LEU A 268 -0.99 29.17 3.26
N ILE A 269 -1.24 28.04 3.93
CA ILE A 269 -1.56 26.76 3.26
C ILE A 269 -2.92 26.21 3.72
N SER A 270 -3.43 25.24 2.97
CA SER A 270 -4.62 24.46 3.35
C SER A 270 -4.20 23.06 3.80
N PHE A 271 -4.90 22.48 4.78
CA PHE A 271 -4.66 21.13 5.26
C PHE A 271 -5.93 20.43 5.76
N PRO A 272 -6.33 19.29 5.17
CA PRO A 272 -5.80 18.73 3.92
C PRO A 272 -6.03 19.66 2.71
N LYS A 273 -5.25 19.47 1.63
CA LYS A 273 -5.42 20.18 0.35
C LYS A 273 -6.77 19.91 -0.30
N THR A 274 -7.26 18.67 -0.20
CA THR A 274 -8.56 18.27 -0.74
C THR A 274 -9.59 18.34 0.39
N ILE A 275 -10.55 19.25 0.23
CA ILE A 275 -11.68 19.39 1.16
C ILE A 275 -12.64 18.23 0.90
N GLU A 276 -13.01 17.45 1.92
CA GLU A 276 -14.07 16.45 1.78
C GLU A 276 -15.37 17.14 1.33
N THR A 277 -16.05 16.58 0.34
CA THR A 277 -17.24 17.16 -0.31
C THR A 277 -18.47 17.30 0.60
N ALA A 278 -18.39 16.87 1.86
CA ALA A 278 -19.45 17.11 2.83
C ALA A 278 -19.36 18.56 3.34
N PRO A 279 -20.48 19.31 3.39
CA PRO A 279 -20.44 20.69 3.88
C PRO A 279 -20.04 20.68 5.36
N PHE A 280 -18.85 21.22 5.65
CA PHE A 280 -18.47 21.61 7.00
C PHE A 280 -19.48 22.64 7.50
N THR A 281 -20.02 22.45 8.70
CA THR A 281 -20.75 23.52 9.37
C THR A 281 -19.80 24.69 9.66
N GLU A 282 -20.30 25.92 9.80
CA GLU A 282 -19.44 27.06 10.17
C GLU A 282 -18.72 26.81 11.49
N GLU A 283 -19.39 26.17 12.46
CA GLU A 283 -18.78 25.73 13.73
C GLU A 283 -17.58 24.80 13.52
N GLU A 284 -17.67 23.85 12.57
CA GLU A 284 -16.56 22.94 12.27
C GLU A 284 -15.37 23.67 11.60
N LYS A 285 -15.64 24.72 10.81
CA LYS A 285 -14.58 25.55 10.21
C LYS A 285 -13.87 26.41 11.25
N GLU A 286 -14.60 26.87 12.26
CA GLU A 286 -14.07 27.71 13.33
C GLU A 286 -13.38 26.91 14.43
N HIS A 287 -13.71 25.63 14.60
CA HIS A 287 -13.25 24.78 15.71
C HIS A 287 -11.72 24.74 15.86
N TYR A 288 -10.99 24.68 14.75
CA TYR A 288 -9.52 24.71 14.75
C TYR A 288 -8.93 26.06 14.31
N MET A 289 -9.72 27.13 14.28
CA MET A 289 -9.27 28.43 13.75
C MET A 289 -8.05 28.97 14.49
N ASP A 290 -8.00 28.86 15.81
CA ASP A 290 -6.87 29.39 16.59
C ASP A 290 -5.59 28.57 16.40
N ILE A 291 -5.71 27.25 16.22
CA ILE A 291 -4.59 26.40 15.81
C ILE A 291 -4.15 26.81 14.39
N GLY A 292 -5.09 26.96 13.46
CA GLY A 292 -4.82 27.39 12.10
C GLY A 292 -4.07 28.72 12.02
N LYS A 293 -4.45 29.71 12.84
CA LYS A 293 -3.72 30.99 12.94
C LYS A 293 -2.26 30.80 13.37
N ARG A 294 -2.00 29.97 14.38
CA ARG A 294 -0.62 29.73 14.89
C ARG A 294 0.29 29.06 13.86
N TRP A 295 -0.26 28.21 13.01
CA TRP A 295 0.49 27.52 11.95
C TRP A 295 0.43 28.23 10.59
N ASN A 296 -0.29 29.34 10.47
CA ASN A 296 -0.65 29.97 9.20
C ASN A 296 -1.25 28.94 8.21
N MET A 297 -2.31 28.25 8.65
CA MET A 297 -2.99 27.15 7.95
C MET A 297 -4.52 27.31 7.99
N LYS A 298 -5.18 27.02 6.87
CA LYS A 298 -6.62 26.73 6.81
C LYS A 298 -6.82 25.24 7.07
N ILE A 299 -7.44 24.90 8.18
CA ILE A 299 -7.65 23.50 8.59
C ILE A 299 -9.03 23.04 8.13
N TYR A 300 -9.06 21.98 7.32
CA TYR A 300 -10.26 21.33 6.81
C TYR A 300 -10.40 19.91 7.33
N LEU A 301 -9.98 19.68 8.58
CA LEU A 301 -10.21 18.44 9.31
C LEU A 301 -11.38 18.63 10.26
N SER A 302 -12.39 17.76 10.18
CA SER A 302 -13.56 17.88 11.07
C SER A 302 -13.19 17.47 12.49
N LYS A 303 -13.77 18.18 13.47
CA LYS A 303 -13.71 17.80 14.90
C LYS A 303 -14.02 16.32 15.08
N ALA A 304 -15.16 15.87 14.53
CA ALA A 304 -15.62 14.49 14.64
C ALA A 304 -14.58 13.45 14.19
N SER A 305 -13.81 13.74 13.14
CA SER A 305 -12.76 12.84 12.64
C SER A 305 -11.62 12.70 13.65
N VAL A 306 -11.16 13.81 14.24
CA VAL A 306 -10.03 13.82 15.17
C VAL A 306 -10.47 13.34 16.56
N SER A 307 -11.58 13.85 17.12
CA SER A 307 -12.06 13.46 18.45
C SER A 307 -12.35 11.96 18.54
N LYS A 308 -12.84 11.35 17.46
CA LYS A 308 -13.11 9.90 17.42
C LYS A 308 -11.83 9.07 17.58
N ILE A 309 -10.72 9.54 17.03
CA ILE A 309 -9.42 8.84 17.14
C ILE A 309 -8.84 9.07 18.53
N VAL A 310 -8.95 10.29 19.07
CA VAL A 310 -8.39 10.68 20.38
C VAL A 310 -9.10 10.00 21.56
N THR A 311 -10.39 9.71 21.41
CA THR A 311 -11.21 9.09 22.48
C THR A 311 -11.15 7.56 22.52
N THR A 312 -10.47 6.92 21.56
CA THR A 312 -10.32 5.45 21.49
C THR A 312 -9.07 4.97 22.24
#